data_AF-A0A1E5GPC6-F1
#
_entry.id   AF-A0A1E5GPC6-F1
#
_cell.length_a   1.000
_cell.length_b   1.000
_cell.length_c   1.000
_cell.angle_alpha   90.00
_cell.angle_beta   90.00
_cell.angle_gamma   90.00
#
_symmetry.space_group_name_H-M   'P 1'
#
loop_
_entity.id
_entity.type
_entity.pdbx_description
1 polymer ?
#
loop_
_entity_poly.entity_id
_entity_poly.type
_entity_poly.pdbx_seq_one_letter_code
_entity_poly.pdbx_strand_id
1 'polypeptide(L)'
;MGLTFIPISTNAEEIGGWSEEDGNYLNPHVILTRAAVNHRGKRENTVISGNTAYRAHGWTTWKGVYHYTTARMEKHRGGTVLTTSNRKYGWNGTEAASPWYRISNGEDTAAARTYYGR
;
A
#
# COMPACT_ATOMS: atom_id res chain seq x y z
N MET A 1 2.96 -39.82 -14.08
CA MET A 1 2.39 -38.63 -14.74
C MET A 1 2.08 -37.62 -13.64
N GLY A 2 3.03 -36.71 -13.36
CA GLY A 2 2.91 -35.78 -12.24
C GLY A 2 2.13 -34.56 -12.66
N LEU A 3 0.99 -34.31 -12.00
CA LEU A 3 0.27 -33.05 -12.14
C LEU A 3 1.10 -31.96 -11.44
N THR A 4 1.79 -31.14 -12.22
CA THR A 4 2.38 -29.89 -11.73
C THR A 4 1.25 -28.93 -11.38
N PHE A 5 1.02 -28.73 -10.09
CA PHE A 5 0.18 -27.66 -9.59
C PHE A 5 0.86 -26.32 -9.91
N ILE A 6 0.32 -25.59 -10.88
CA ILE A 6 0.65 -24.18 -11.07
C ILE A 6 0.05 -23.47 -9.85
N PRO A 7 0.84 -22.79 -8.99
CA PRO A 7 0.23 -21.95 -7.97
C PRO A 7 -0.54 -20.87 -8.72
N ILE A 8 -1.87 -20.93 -8.66
CA ILE A 8 -2.71 -19.75 -8.86
C ILE A 8 -2.22 -18.76 -7.80
N SER A 9 -1.35 -17.83 -8.20
CA SER A 9 -1.19 -16.60 -7.44
C SER A 9 -2.58 -16.00 -7.38
N THR A 10 -3.27 -16.20 -6.25
CA THR A 10 -4.44 -15.44 -5.89
C THR A 10 -3.97 -14.00 -5.82
N ASN A 11 -4.06 -13.29 -6.96
CA ASN A 11 -3.79 -11.88 -7.02
C ASN A 11 -4.87 -11.23 -6.17
N ALA A 12 -4.56 -11.02 -4.89
CA ALA A 12 -5.50 -10.45 -3.94
C ALA A 12 -6.08 -9.17 -4.54
N GLU A 13 -7.41 -9.13 -4.65
CA GLU A 13 -8.15 -8.12 -5.39
C GLU A 13 -7.85 -6.76 -4.77
N GLU A 14 -7.25 -5.85 -5.53
CA GLU A 14 -7.06 -4.48 -5.08
C GLU A 14 -8.37 -3.73 -5.24
N ILE A 15 -8.90 -3.29 -4.10
CA ILE A 15 -10.22 -2.65 -4.02
C ILE A 15 -10.08 -1.14 -4.07
N GLY A 16 -8.98 -0.62 -3.54
CA GLY A 16 -8.70 0.81 -3.56
C GLY A 16 -7.43 1.11 -2.80
N GLY A 17 -7.23 2.39 -2.55
CA GLY A 17 -6.04 2.86 -1.88
C GLY A 17 -6.12 4.32 -1.50
N TRP A 18 -4.96 4.81 -1.08
CA TRP A 18 -4.69 6.21 -0.85
C TRP A 18 -3.39 6.57 -1.57
N SER A 19 -3.36 7.72 -2.21
CA SER A 19 -2.15 8.32 -2.71
C SER A 19 -1.97 9.71 -2.10
N GLU A 20 -0.71 10.11 -1.97
CA GLU A 20 -0.37 11.47 -1.56
C GLU A 20 -0.91 12.55 -2.51
N GLU A 21 -1.02 12.23 -3.80
CA GLU A 21 -1.39 13.16 -4.86
C GLU A 21 -2.91 13.31 -5.00
N ASP A 22 -3.65 12.20 -4.96
CA ASP A 22 -5.10 12.16 -5.25
C ASP A 22 -5.96 11.82 -4.03
N GLY A 23 -5.35 11.48 -2.89
CA GLY A 23 -6.06 11.02 -1.71
C GLY A 23 -6.64 9.61 -1.87
N ASN A 24 -7.79 9.36 -1.23
CA ASN A 24 -8.45 8.06 -1.26
C ASN A 24 -9.13 7.81 -2.62
N TYR A 25 -8.93 6.61 -3.17
CA TYR A 25 -9.57 6.17 -4.40
C TYR A 25 -10.10 4.74 -4.27
N LEU A 26 -11.07 4.42 -5.12
CA LEU A 26 -11.61 3.07 -5.30
C LEU A 26 -11.26 2.58 -6.69
N ASN A 27 -10.97 1.29 -6.81
CA ASN A 27 -10.78 0.66 -8.10
C ASN A 27 -12.15 0.61 -8.82
N PRO A 28 -12.29 1.22 -10.01
CA PRO A 28 -13.57 1.31 -10.71
C PRO A 28 -14.12 -0.06 -11.14
N HIS A 29 -13.29 -1.12 -11.10
CA HIS A 29 -13.70 -2.47 -11.46
C HIS A 29 -14.26 -3.29 -10.28
N VAL A 30 -14.30 -2.73 -9.07
CA VAL A 30 -14.76 -3.46 -7.87
C VAL A 30 -16.14 -2.99 -7.42
N ILE A 31 -17.07 -3.95 -7.32
CA ILE A 31 -18.39 -3.73 -6.71
C ILE A 31 -18.34 -4.11 -5.24
N LEU A 32 -18.24 -3.10 -4.37
CA LEU A 32 -18.23 -3.29 -2.92
C LEU A 32 -19.66 -3.33 -2.36
N THR A 33 -20.05 -4.47 -1.78
CA THR A 33 -21.16 -4.51 -0.83
C THR A 33 -20.74 -3.75 0.42
N ARG A 34 -21.53 -2.74 0.80
CA ARG A 34 -21.41 -1.70 1.85
C ARG A 34 -20.96 -2.16 3.26
N ALA A 35 -19.91 -2.95 3.41
CA ALA A 35 -19.11 -2.85 4.60
C ALA A 35 -18.34 -1.53 4.51
N ALA A 36 -18.48 -0.65 5.50
CA ALA A 36 -17.84 0.65 5.51
C ALA A 36 -16.33 0.45 5.72
N VAL A 37 -15.62 0.09 4.64
CA VAL A 37 -14.17 0.06 4.64
C VAL A 37 -13.67 1.47 4.90
N ASN A 38 -12.82 1.61 5.91
CA ASN A 38 -12.16 2.87 6.21
C ASN A 38 -10.69 2.68 5.90
N HIS A 39 -10.24 3.28 4.80
CA HIS A 39 -8.84 3.29 4.41
C HIS A 39 -8.28 4.70 4.58
N ARG A 40 -7.08 4.77 5.13
CA ARG A 40 -6.30 6.01 5.25
C ARG A 40 -4.83 5.71 5.00
N GLY A 41 -4.18 6.61 4.30
CA GLY A 41 -2.73 6.60 4.13
C GLY A 41 -2.12 7.92 4.58
N LYS A 42 -0.82 7.88 4.84
CA LYS A 42 -0.02 9.05 5.16
C LYS A 42 1.41 8.85 4.67
N ARG A 43 2.04 9.95 4.26
CA ARG A 43 3.49 10.07 4.15
C ARG A 43 4.08 10.51 5.47
N GLU A 44 5.05 9.76 5.96
CA GLU A 44 5.84 10.15 7.12
C GLU A 44 7.26 10.48 6.69
N ASN A 45 7.88 11.46 7.34
CA ASN A 45 9.25 11.85 7.12
C ASN A 45 10.05 11.82 8.42
N THR A 46 11.34 11.55 8.30
CA THR A 46 12.30 11.57 9.41
C THR A 46 13.69 11.93 8.88
N VAL A 47 14.66 12.13 9.77
CA VAL A 47 16.06 12.36 9.41
C VAL A 47 16.89 11.16 9.87
N ILE A 48 17.54 10.48 8.92
CA ILE A 48 18.41 9.33 9.19
C ILE A 48 19.82 9.66 8.72
N SER A 49 20.76 9.74 9.67
CA SER A 49 22.17 10.06 9.39
C SER A 49 22.33 11.35 8.57
N GLY A 50 21.57 12.39 8.91
CA GLY A 50 21.61 13.70 8.24
C GLY A 50 20.84 13.78 6.92
N ASN A 51 20.19 12.71 6.46
CA ASN A 51 19.38 12.71 5.24
C ASN A 51 17.89 12.57 5.54
N THR A 52 17.06 13.33 4.84
CA THR A 52 15.61 13.17 4.92
C THR A 52 15.20 11.82 4.33
N ALA A 53 14.42 11.06 5.09
CA ALA A 53 13.87 9.78 4.70
C ALA A 53 12.35 9.81 4.82
N TYR A 54 11.68 9.09 3.94
CA TYR A 54 10.23 9.04 3.85
C TYR A 54 9.72 7.61 3.88
N ARG A 55 8.52 7.41 4.40
CA ARG A 55 7.81 6.14 4.28
C ARG A 55 6.33 6.37 4.05
N ALA A 56 5.71 5.39 3.40
CA ALA A 56 4.26 5.30 3.32
C ALA A 56 3.75 4.51 4.52
N HIS A 57 2.66 4.96 5.11
CA HIS A 57 1.99 4.29 6.21
C HIS A 57 0.49 4.25 5.92
N GLY A 58 -0.08 3.05 5.87
CA GLY A 58 -1.48 2.81 5.59
C GLY A 58 -2.18 2.05 6.70
N TRP A 59 -3.46 2.36 6.88
CA TRP A 59 -4.37 1.64 7.77
C TRP A 59 -5.66 1.35 7.01
N THR A 60 -6.15 0.13 7.16
CA THR A 60 -7.47 -0.26 6.68
C THR A 60 -8.26 -0.84 7.83
N THR A 61 -9.49 -0.37 8.04
CA THR A 61 -10.46 -0.99 8.93
C THR A 61 -11.58 -1.57 8.09
N TRP A 62 -11.77 -2.88 8.19
CA TRP A 62 -12.84 -3.61 7.54
C TRP A 62 -13.39 -4.70 8.46
N LYS A 63 -14.43 -4.34 9.23
CA LYS A 63 -15.05 -5.23 10.22
C LYS A 63 -15.58 -6.50 9.57
N GLY A 64 -15.21 -7.65 10.14
CA GLY A 64 -15.67 -8.97 9.69
C GLY A 64 -15.09 -9.45 8.35
N VAL A 65 -14.11 -8.75 7.77
CA VAL A 65 -13.49 -9.13 6.50
C VAL A 65 -11.99 -9.36 6.68
N TYR A 66 -11.53 -10.50 6.18
CA TYR A 66 -10.10 -10.76 5.99
C TYR A 66 -9.62 -9.97 4.78
N HIS A 67 -8.69 -9.05 5.01
CA HIS A 67 -8.20 -8.13 4.00
C HIS A 67 -6.72 -7.86 4.23
N TYR A 68 -6.09 -7.15 3.29
CA TYR A 68 -4.73 -6.67 3.41
C TYR A 68 -4.64 -5.15 3.35
N THR A 69 -3.56 -4.62 3.93
CA THR A 69 -3.02 -3.29 3.63
C THR A 69 -1.59 -3.43 3.12
N THR A 70 -1.22 -2.63 2.12
CA THR A 70 0.15 -2.49 1.63
C THR A 70 0.51 -1.02 1.61
N ALA A 71 1.74 -0.68 1.99
CA ALA A 71 2.28 0.66 1.87
C ALA A 71 3.54 0.64 1.01
N ARG A 72 3.64 1.58 0.08
CA ARG A 72 4.73 1.68 -0.88
C ARG A 72 5.17 3.12 -1.05
N MET A 73 6.48 3.30 -1.20
CA MET A 73 7.04 4.50 -1.80
C MET A 73 7.20 4.21 -3.29
N GLU A 74 6.68 5.09 -4.13
CA GLU A 74 6.73 4.95 -5.59
C GLU A 74 7.30 6.22 -6.21
N LYS A 75 7.95 6.13 -7.38
CA LYS A 75 8.31 7.35 -8.11
C LYS A 75 7.05 8.07 -8.57
N HIS A 76 7.00 9.41 -8.43
CA HIS A 76 5.92 10.25 -8.97
C HIS A 76 5.68 9.97 -10.46
N ARG A 77 6.76 9.75 -11.22
CA ARG A 77 6.71 9.38 -12.64
C ARG A 77 7.12 7.92 -12.84
N GLY A 78 6.23 7.15 -13.49
CA GLY A 78 6.53 5.80 -13.98
C GLY A 78 6.24 4.65 -13.01
N GLY A 79 5.57 4.90 -11.86
CA GLY A 79 5.04 3.84 -10.99
C GLY A 79 6.10 2.88 -10.43
N THR A 80 7.38 3.24 -10.48
CA THR A 80 8.46 2.39 -10.00
C THR A 80 8.40 2.31 -8.48
N VAL A 81 8.21 1.10 -7.95
CA VAL A 81 8.21 0.86 -6.50
C VAL A 81 9.64 0.97 -5.97
N LEU A 82 9.85 1.89 -5.03
CA LEU A 82 11.13 2.13 -4.36
C LEU A 82 11.24 1.30 -3.08
N THR A 83 10.19 1.31 -2.25
CA THR A 83 10.08 0.48 -1.06
C THR A 83 8.66 -0.06 -0.93
N THR A 84 8.52 -1.24 -0.32
CA THR A 84 7.22 -1.89 -0.10
C THR A 84 7.19 -2.55 1.26
N SER A 85 6.06 -2.45 1.97
CA SER A 85 5.81 -3.19 3.20
C SER A 85 5.49 -4.67 2.97
N ASN A 86 5.27 -5.06 1.70
CA ASN A 86 4.46 -6.21 1.30
C ASN A 86 3.01 -6.14 1.82
N ARG A 87 2.18 -7.09 1.40
CA ARG A 87 0.79 -7.19 1.89
C ARG A 87 0.79 -7.64 3.36
N LYS A 88 0.12 -6.87 4.21
CA LYS A 88 -0.13 -7.22 5.61
C LYS A 88 -1.59 -7.61 5.75
N TYR A 89 -1.84 -8.90 5.96
CA TYR A 89 -3.19 -9.44 6.08
C TYR A 89 -3.66 -9.49 7.53
N GLY A 90 -4.98 -9.39 7.72
CA GLY A 90 -5.60 -9.47 9.02
C GLY A 90 -7.13 -9.39 8.96
N TRP A 91 -7.76 -9.64 10.10
CA TRP A 91 -9.20 -9.47 10.29
C TRP A 91 -9.49 -8.13 10.95
N ASN A 92 -10.62 -7.51 10.62
CA ASN A 92 -11.14 -6.27 11.20
C ASN A 92 -10.31 -5.01 10.92
N GLY A 93 -8.99 -5.07 11.05
CA GLY A 93 -8.11 -3.98 10.68
C GLY A 93 -6.70 -4.48 10.34
N THR A 94 -6.04 -3.77 9.43
CA THR A 94 -4.67 -4.02 9.01
C THR A 94 -3.89 -2.72 8.92
N GLU A 95 -2.61 -2.80 9.25
CA GLU A 95 -1.68 -1.67 9.23
C GLU A 95 -0.41 -2.10 8.51
N ALA A 96 0.10 -1.23 7.65
CA ALA A 96 1.34 -1.47 6.94
C ALA A 96 2.14 -0.18 6.80
N ALA A 97 3.43 -0.26 7.10
CA ALA A 97 4.39 0.81 6.86
C ALA A 97 5.51 0.30 5.96
N SER A 98 5.87 1.07 4.94
CA SER A 98 7.02 0.74 4.09
C SER A 98 8.33 0.97 4.86
N PRO A 99 9.43 0.32 4.46
CA PRO A 99 10.77 0.76 4.85
C PRO A 99 10.99 2.24 4.52
N TRP A 100 11.85 2.89 5.30
CA TRP A 100 12.29 4.26 5.07
C TRP A 100 13.09 4.35 3.77
N TYR A 101 12.58 5.11 2.82
CA TYR A 101 13.28 5.50 1.60
C TYR A 101 14.08 6.77 1.86
N ARG A 102 15.40 6.72 1.68
CA ARG A 102 16.28 7.88 1.83
C ARG A 102 16.36 8.63 0.52
N ILE A 103 16.10 9.94 0.54
CA ILE A 103 16.39 10.77 -0.63
C ILE A 103 17.90 10.75 -0.88
N SER A 104 18.28 10.48 -2.13
CA SER A 104 19.64 10.70 -2.61
C SER A 104 19.62 11.97 -3.46
N ASN A 105 20.61 12.86 -3.25
CA ASN A 105 20.81 14.09 -4.02
C ASN A 105 19.74 15.20 -3.86
N GLY A 106 18.98 15.21 -2.76
CA GLY A 106 18.11 16.34 -2.39
C GLY A 106 16.81 16.49 -3.18
N GLU A 107 16.54 15.63 -4.17
CA GLU A 107 15.29 15.68 -4.94
C GLU A 107 14.26 14.68 -4.40
N ASP A 108 13.10 15.20 -3.99
CA ASP A 108 11.96 14.37 -3.62
C ASP A 108 11.24 13.87 -4.89
N THR A 109 11.62 12.66 -5.31
CA THR A 109 11.04 12.00 -6.48
C THR A 109 10.05 10.89 -6.11
N ALA A 110 9.79 10.70 -4.82
CA ALA A 110 9.00 9.60 -4.31
C ALA A 110 7.66 10.11 -3.76
N ALA A 111 6.57 9.41 -4.09
CA ALA A 111 5.23 9.60 -3.55
C ALA A 111 4.89 8.44 -2.61
N ALA A 112 4.18 8.73 -1.52
CA ALA A 112 3.61 7.70 -0.66
C ALA A 112 2.28 7.19 -1.21
N ARG A 113 2.13 5.87 -1.30
CA ARG A 113 0.89 5.22 -1.73
C ARG A 113 0.58 4.02 -0.85
N THR A 114 -0.70 3.81 -0.57
CA THR A 114 -1.18 2.68 0.21
C THR A 114 -2.35 2.03 -0.50
N TYR A 115 -2.45 0.72 -0.37
CA TYR A 115 -3.38 -0.13 -1.12
C TYR A 115 -4.05 -1.09 -0.17
N TYR A 116 -5.31 -1.42 -0.43
CA TYR A 116 -6.04 -2.42 0.32
C TYR A 116 -6.90 -3.31 -0.56
N GLY A 117 -7.18 -4.50 -0.06
CA GLY A 117 -7.87 -5.51 -0.84
C GLY A 117 -8.08 -6.81 -0.08
N ARG A 118 -8.61 -7.84 -0.73
CA ARG A 118 -8.81 -9.16 -0.13
C ARG A 118 -8.47 -10.30 -1.08
#